data_AF-A0A2N0QL54-F1
#
_entry.id   AF-A0A2N0QL54-F1
#
_cell.length_a   1.000
_cell.length_b   1.000
_cell.length_c   1.000
_cell.angle_alpha   90.00
_cell.angle_beta   90.00
_cell.angle_gamma   90.00
#
_symmetry.space_group_name_H-M   'P 1'
#
loop_
_entity.id
_entity.type
_entity.pdbx_description
1 polymer ?
#
loop_
_entity_poly.entity_id
_entity_poly.type
_entity_poly.pdbx_seq_one_letter_code
_entity_poly.pdbx_strand_id
1 'polypeptide(L)'
;NPNEVIWSAPYVDSSTGEYAIAGSKAVMNGNEVVGVIGVDILLSSLTDMISSINLGYEGYPIILDGTGTAIVHPSQFGENLSGEEYVAHILSDTTETSSLHTSIDGKGSVIVYHKMPELGWTVGSIYQTDQLQGTANSIQVLIIIFAVVILVITFVILYFFITKTLKPINTLGSLMGQVAEGDLTVKIDVNSNDEIGRLSQHFNDMLENMKKIISVVKDSSNHVEERSHHLSALAEETSASSMEVSRAVNDIAIGATTSSENADAVTDSSSMLGEKINEMTNQTTALHDITMKANKLNDVGRDKMSELF
;
A
#
# COMPACT_ATOMS: atom_id res chain seq x y z
N ASN A 1 19.61 -70.84 -50.93
CA ASN A 1 20.93 -70.73 -51.62
C ASN A 1 21.96 -71.56 -50.88
N PRO A 2 22.81 -72.37 -51.55
CA PRO A 2 23.85 -73.15 -50.88
C PRO A 2 24.95 -72.28 -50.21
N ASN A 3 25.05 -70.99 -50.58
CA ASN A 3 26.06 -70.08 -50.06
C ASN A 3 25.63 -69.30 -48.80
N GLU A 4 24.36 -69.34 -48.43
CA GLU A 4 23.79 -68.58 -47.31
C GLU A 4 23.50 -69.50 -46.13
N VAL A 5 23.56 -68.94 -44.92
CA VAL A 5 23.06 -69.61 -43.72
C VAL A 5 21.55 -69.44 -43.71
N ILE A 6 20.83 -70.54 -43.55
CA ILE A 6 19.37 -70.56 -43.42
C ILE A 6 19.04 -70.90 -41.97
N TRP A 7 18.20 -70.07 -41.36
CA TRP A 7 17.66 -70.29 -40.04
C TRP A 7 16.38 -71.12 -40.12
N SER A 8 16.28 -72.17 -39.31
CA SER A 8 15.05 -72.95 -39.18
C SER A 8 13.98 -72.17 -38.42
N ALA A 9 12.72 -72.57 -38.59
CA ALA A 9 11.71 -72.27 -37.58
C ALA A 9 12.08 -72.97 -36.25
N PRO A 10 11.55 -72.51 -35.10
CA PRO A 10 11.69 -73.22 -33.83
C PRO A 10 11.22 -74.68 -33.95
N TYR A 11 12.02 -75.61 -33.46
CA TYR A 11 11.68 -77.04 -33.40
C TYR A 11 12.15 -77.65 -32.08
N VAL A 12 11.62 -78.82 -31.76
CA VAL A 12 12.09 -79.59 -30.60
C VAL A 12 13.32 -80.38 -31.01
N ASP A 13 14.47 -80.05 -30.42
CA ASP A 13 15.72 -80.75 -30.69
C ASP A 13 15.61 -82.22 -30.24
N SER A 14 15.96 -83.12 -31.16
CA SER A 14 15.82 -84.57 -30.94
C SER A 14 16.78 -85.13 -29.89
N SER A 15 17.87 -84.42 -29.60
CA SER A 15 18.90 -84.88 -28.66
C SER A 15 18.64 -84.42 -27.22
N THR A 16 18.11 -83.20 -27.04
CA THR A 16 17.86 -82.56 -25.75
C THR A 16 16.38 -82.57 -25.35
N GLY A 17 15.46 -82.63 -26.33
CA GLY A 17 14.03 -82.43 -26.11
C GLY A 17 13.64 -80.98 -25.85
N GLU A 18 14.57 -80.03 -25.96
CA GLU A 18 14.34 -78.61 -25.77
C GLU A 18 14.02 -77.91 -27.10
N TYR A 19 13.39 -76.74 -27.03
CA TYR A 19 13.20 -75.91 -28.22
C TYR A 19 14.52 -75.31 -28.69
N ALA A 20 14.79 -75.46 -29.98
CA ALA A 20 16.00 -74.95 -30.63
C ALA A 20 15.68 -74.30 -31.98
N ILE A 21 16.63 -73.51 -32.46
CA ILE A 21 16.72 -73.06 -33.85
C ILE A 21 18.05 -73.53 -34.42
N ALA A 22 18.07 -73.92 -35.69
CA ALA A 22 19.26 -74.36 -36.37
C ALA A 22 19.70 -73.33 -37.41
N GLY A 23 20.95 -72.88 -37.31
CA GLY A 23 21.63 -72.22 -38.41
C GLY A 23 22.28 -73.27 -39.30
N SER A 24 21.78 -73.43 -40.53
CA SER A 24 22.26 -74.48 -41.45
C SER A 24 22.88 -73.91 -42.71
N LYS A 25 23.94 -74.56 -43.21
CA LYS A 25 24.61 -74.19 -44.45
C LYS A 25 25.03 -75.43 -45.24
N ALA A 26 24.82 -75.39 -46.56
CA ALA A 26 25.26 -76.44 -47.45
C ALA A 26 26.80 -76.48 -47.55
N VAL A 27 27.36 -77.69 -47.54
CA VAL A 27 28.78 -77.94 -47.80
C VAL A 27 28.93 -78.27 -49.27
N MET A 28 29.76 -77.49 -49.97
CA MET A 28 29.97 -77.60 -51.41
C MET A 28 31.32 -78.25 -51.73
N ASN A 29 31.35 -79.17 -52.70
CA ASN A 29 32.57 -79.63 -53.34
C ASN A 29 32.50 -79.26 -54.83
N GLY A 30 33.15 -78.17 -55.21
CA GLY A 30 32.91 -77.53 -56.51
C GLY A 30 31.47 -77.02 -56.61
N ASN A 31 30.72 -77.49 -57.62
CA ASN A 31 29.31 -77.12 -57.82
C ASN A 31 28.31 -78.12 -57.22
N GLU A 32 28.78 -79.19 -56.56
CA GLU A 32 27.91 -80.22 -55.98
C GLU A 32 27.76 -80.04 -54.47
N VAL A 33 26.52 -80.15 -53.97
CA VAL A 33 26.23 -80.18 -52.54
C VAL A 33 26.57 -81.57 -52.01
N VAL A 34 27.54 -81.65 -51.10
CA VAL A 34 28.02 -82.93 -50.52
C VAL A 34 27.51 -83.15 -49.10
N GLY A 35 26.86 -82.16 -48.49
CA GLY A 35 26.26 -82.28 -47.16
C GLY A 35 25.72 -80.96 -46.64
N VAL A 36 25.26 -80.96 -45.39
CA VAL A 36 24.80 -79.77 -44.65
C VAL A 36 25.44 -79.79 -43.27
N ILE A 37 25.97 -78.64 -42.83
CA ILE A 37 26.37 -78.43 -41.43
C ILE A 37 25.29 -77.57 -40.79
N GLY A 38 24.78 -78.03 -39.64
CA GLY A 38 23.85 -77.31 -38.80
C GLY A 38 24.47 -77.02 -37.43
N VAL A 39 24.15 -75.88 -36.85
CA VAL A 39 24.45 -75.54 -35.46
C VAL A 39 23.14 -75.19 -34.77
N ASP A 40 22.87 -75.90 -33.68
CA ASP A 40 21.63 -75.76 -32.92
C ASP A 40 21.86 -74.78 -31.77
N ILE A 41 20.95 -73.83 -31.64
CA ILE A 41 20.90 -72.85 -30.55
C ILE A 41 19.63 -73.12 -29.77
N LEU A 42 19.78 -73.54 -28.51
CA LEU A 42 18.67 -73.71 -27.60
C LEU A 42 18.02 -72.35 -27.32
N LEU A 43 16.69 -72.29 -27.41
CA LEU A 43 15.93 -71.07 -27.16
C LEU A 43 16.04 -70.61 -25.70
N SER A 44 16.20 -71.55 -24.78
CA SER A 44 16.48 -71.28 -23.36
C SER A 44 17.76 -70.46 -23.19
N SER A 45 18.86 -70.90 -23.80
CA SER A 45 20.16 -70.21 -23.77
C SER A 45 20.11 -68.85 -24.46
N LEU A 46 19.39 -68.74 -25.57
CA LEU A 46 19.18 -67.46 -26.25
C LEU A 46 18.34 -66.50 -25.39
N THR A 47 17.29 -67.00 -24.75
CA THR A 47 16.45 -66.21 -23.85
C THR A 47 17.24 -65.68 -22.67
N ASP A 48 18.07 -66.50 -22.02
CA ASP A 48 18.93 -66.06 -20.92
C ASP A 48 19.92 -64.98 -21.36
N MET A 49 20.54 -65.16 -22.54
CA MET A 49 21.48 -64.20 -23.09
C MET A 49 20.82 -62.84 -23.35
N ILE A 50 19.67 -62.83 -24.03
CA ILE A 50 18.99 -61.59 -24.39
C ILE A 50 18.31 -60.94 -23.17
N SER A 51 17.77 -61.73 -22.23
CA SER A 51 17.15 -61.21 -21.00
C SER A 51 18.15 -60.61 -20.00
N SER A 52 19.46 -60.88 -20.17
CA SER A 52 20.51 -60.22 -19.39
C SER A 52 20.67 -58.72 -19.73
N ILE A 53 20.11 -58.27 -20.85
CA ILE A 53 20.11 -56.87 -21.25
C ILE A 53 19.13 -56.08 -20.38
N ASN A 54 19.64 -55.11 -19.63
CA ASN A 54 18.79 -54.22 -18.84
C ASN A 54 18.08 -53.20 -19.75
N LEU A 55 16.79 -53.44 -20.01
CA LEU A 55 15.93 -52.55 -20.79
C LEU A 55 15.37 -51.35 -19.99
N GLY A 56 15.59 -51.33 -18.68
CA GLY A 56 14.99 -50.33 -17.77
C GLY A 56 13.49 -50.55 -17.58
N TYR A 57 12.91 -49.89 -16.56
CA TYR A 57 11.46 -49.92 -16.26
C TYR A 57 10.85 -51.33 -16.18
N GLU A 58 11.64 -52.31 -15.72
CA GLU A 58 11.27 -53.73 -15.65
C GLU A 58 10.75 -54.31 -16.98
N GLY A 59 11.13 -53.71 -18.11
CA GLY A 59 10.80 -54.23 -19.43
C GLY A 59 11.56 -55.52 -19.74
N TYR A 60 10.95 -56.39 -20.54
CA TYR A 60 11.58 -57.64 -20.98
C TYR A 60 11.60 -57.75 -22.51
N PRO A 61 12.62 -58.43 -23.08
CA PRO A 61 12.74 -58.60 -24.52
C PRO A 61 11.82 -59.70 -25.03
N ILE A 62 11.37 -59.55 -26.26
CA ILE A 62 10.60 -60.54 -27.00
C ILE A 62 11.18 -60.66 -28.42
N ILE A 63 11.32 -61.89 -28.92
CA ILE A 63 11.63 -62.15 -30.32
C ILE A 63 10.59 -63.13 -30.85
N LEU A 64 9.93 -62.78 -31.94
CA LEU A 64 8.90 -63.59 -32.61
C LEU A 64 9.38 -63.98 -34.00
N ASP A 65 9.07 -65.19 -34.44
CA ASP A 65 9.21 -65.57 -35.84
C ASP A 65 8.04 -65.03 -36.70
N GLY A 66 8.10 -65.25 -38.01
CA GLY A 66 7.09 -64.76 -38.95
C GLY A 66 5.69 -65.38 -38.80
N THR A 67 5.54 -66.42 -37.95
CA THR A 67 4.28 -67.08 -37.63
C THR A 67 3.74 -66.70 -36.25
N GLY A 68 4.47 -65.88 -35.49
CA GLY A 68 4.14 -65.52 -34.10
C GLY A 68 4.65 -66.51 -33.05
N THR A 69 5.56 -67.42 -33.41
CA THR A 69 6.22 -68.31 -32.44
C THR A 69 7.31 -67.54 -31.70
N ALA A 70 7.28 -67.60 -30.38
CA ALA A 70 8.26 -66.92 -29.55
C ALA A 70 9.63 -67.62 -29.59
N ILE A 71 10.62 -66.94 -30.13
CA ILE A 71 12.03 -67.34 -30.09
C ILE A 71 12.64 -66.94 -28.74
N VAL A 72 12.32 -65.74 -28.27
CA VAL A 72 12.69 -65.23 -26.95
C VAL A 72 11.43 -64.73 -26.25
N HIS A 73 11.15 -65.28 -25.08
CA HIS A 73 10.09 -64.82 -24.18
C HIS A 73 10.41 -65.31 -22.75
N PRO A 74 10.13 -64.53 -21.68
CA PRO A 74 10.49 -64.92 -20.30
C PRO A 74 9.93 -66.27 -19.85
N SER A 75 8.77 -66.67 -20.38
CA SER A 75 8.05 -67.88 -19.93
C SER A 75 7.47 -68.75 -21.05
N GLN A 76 7.47 -68.30 -22.31
CA GLN A 76 6.71 -68.92 -23.40
C GLN A 76 7.56 -69.16 -24.66
N PHE A 77 8.88 -69.29 -24.51
CA PHE A 77 9.76 -69.57 -25.64
C PHE A 77 9.40 -70.94 -26.27
N GLY A 78 9.30 -70.97 -27.60
CA GLY A 78 8.84 -72.12 -28.37
C GLY A 78 7.32 -72.21 -28.55
N GLU A 79 6.52 -71.41 -27.83
CA GLU A 79 5.07 -71.37 -27.99
C GLU A 79 4.64 -70.47 -29.14
N ASN A 80 3.56 -70.83 -29.82
CA ASN A 80 2.95 -69.98 -30.83
C ASN A 80 1.97 -69.01 -30.17
N LEU A 81 2.30 -67.73 -30.19
CA LEU A 81 1.55 -66.65 -29.53
C LEU A 81 0.65 -65.90 -30.52
N SER A 82 0.44 -66.38 -31.74
CA SER A 82 -0.38 -65.68 -32.76
C SER A 82 -1.85 -65.49 -32.35
N GLY A 83 -2.34 -66.27 -31.38
CA GLY A 83 -3.65 -66.10 -30.78
C GLY A 83 -3.77 -64.91 -29.82
N GLU A 84 -2.65 -64.38 -29.34
CA GLU A 84 -2.62 -63.19 -28.51
C GLU A 84 -2.86 -61.93 -29.35
N GLU A 85 -3.74 -61.05 -28.88
CA GLU A 85 -4.15 -59.86 -29.62
C GLU A 85 -2.96 -58.97 -30.01
N TYR A 86 -1.98 -58.84 -29.11
CA TYR A 86 -0.79 -58.04 -29.34
C TYR A 86 0.13 -58.63 -30.42
N VAL A 87 0.27 -59.96 -30.48
CA VAL A 87 1.07 -60.64 -31.50
C VAL A 87 0.37 -60.58 -32.85
N ALA A 88 -0.94 -60.83 -32.89
CA ALA A 88 -1.73 -60.70 -34.11
C ALA A 88 -1.59 -59.29 -34.72
N HIS A 89 -1.65 -58.25 -33.87
CA HIS A 89 -1.43 -56.87 -34.30
C HIS A 89 0.00 -56.67 -34.85
N ILE A 90 1.04 -57.10 -34.13
CA ILE A 90 2.43 -57.01 -34.57
C ILE A 90 2.64 -57.69 -35.92
N LEU A 91 2.10 -58.89 -36.12
CA LEU A 91 2.24 -59.64 -37.38
C LEU A 91 1.53 -58.92 -38.54
N SER A 92 0.34 -58.35 -38.29
CA SER A 92 -0.44 -57.64 -39.31
C SER A 92 0.09 -56.25 -39.68
N ASP A 93 0.89 -55.62 -38.81
CA ASP A 93 1.43 -54.29 -39.05
C ASP A 93 2.45 -54.30 -40.22
N THR A 94 2.31 -53.41 -41.19
CA THR A 94 3.25 -53.32 -42.32
C THR A 94 4.46 -52.43 -42.03
N THR A 95 4.49 -51.74 -40.89
CA THR A 95 5.60 -50.87 -40.51
C THR A 95 6.78 -51.67 -39.95
N GLU A 96 8.01 -51.24 -40.30
CA GLU A 96 9.23 -51.90 -39.84
C GLU A 96 9.50 -51.61 -38.36
N THR A 97 9.24 -50.39 -37.87
CA THR A 97 9.43 -50.01 -36.46
C THR A 97 8.18 -49.31 -35.97
N SER A 98 7.63 -49.79 -34.85
CA SER A 98 6.40 -49.25 -34.30
C SER A 98 6.27 -49.53 -32.81
N SER A 99 5.21 -48.98 -32.22
CA SER A 99 4.84 -49.21 -30.85
C SER A 99 3.35 -49.46 -30.72
N LEU A 100 2.97 -50.37 -29.84
CA LEU A 100 1.60 -50.75 -29.56
C LEU A 100 1.29 -50.55 -28.07
N HIS A 101 0.20 -49.85 -27.78
CA HIS A 101 -0.41 -49.87 -26.46
C HIS A 101 -1.46 -50.97 -26.42
N THR A 102 -1.34 -51.89 -25.48
CA THR A 102 -2.24 -53.03 -25.34
C THR A 102 -2.39 -53.44 -23.87
N SER A 103 -3.15 -54.49 -23.61
CA SER A 103 -3.27 -55.11 -22.29
C SER A 103 -2.75 -56.54 -22.38
N ILE A 104 -1.77 -56.89 -21.55
CA ILE A 104 -1.24 -58.26 -21.42
C ILE A 104 -1.59 -58.69 -19.99
N ASP A 105 -2.27 -59.83 -19.83
CA ASP A 105 -2.75 -60.33 -18.54
C ASP A 105 -3.58 -59.33 -17.73
N GLY A 106 -4.34 -58.47 -18.42
CA GLY A 106 -5.15 -57.42 -17.79
C GLY A 106 -4.35 -56.19 -17.32
N LYS A 107 -3.03 -56.13 -17.58
CA LYS A 107 -2.18 -54.98 -17.29
C LYS A 107 -1.87 -54.20 -18.55
N GLY A 108 -2.10 -52.89 -18.50
CA GLY A 108 -1.72 -51.97 -19.58
C GLY A 108 -0.23 -52.06 -19.86
N SER A 109 0.13 -52.34 -21.10
CA SER A 109 1.49 -52.60 -21.56
C SER A 109 1.80 -51.81 -22.83
N VAL A 110 3.07 -51.42 -22.98
CA VAL A 110 3.59 -50.77 -24.17
C VAL A 110 4.61 -51.71 -24.80
N ILE A 111 4.38 -52.08 -26.05
CA ILE A 111 5.30 -52.89 -26.83
C ILE A 111 5.99 -51.99 -27.84
N VAL A 112 7.31 -52.05 -27.91
CA VAL A 112 8.10 -51.40 -28.96
C VAL A 112 8.81 -52.48 -29.74
N TYR A 113 8.65 -52.51 -31.06
CA TYR A 113 9.20 -53.56 -31.90
C TYR A 113 9.81 -53.04 -33.20
N HIS A 114 10.71 -53.87 -33.72
CA HIS A 114 11.36 -53.74 -35.01
C HIS A 114 11.30 -55.07 -35.76
N LYS A 115 10.79 -55.04 -36.99
CA LYS A 115 10.76 -56.20 -37.88
C LYS A 115 12.10 -56.32 -38.61
N MET A 116 12.61 -57.53 -38.72
CA MET A 116 13.82 -57.90 -39.45
C MET A 116 13.42 -58.72 -40.69
N PRO A 117 13.15 -58.09 -41.84
CA PRO A 117 12.64 -58.77 -43.03
C PRO A 117 13.54 -59.89 -43.53
N GLU A 118 14.86 -59.75 -43.35
CA GLU A 118 15.87 -60.74 -43.76
C GLU A 118 15.73 -62.10 -43.04
N LEU A 119 15.25 -62.08 -41.78
CA LEU A 119 15.03 -63.28 -40.97
C LEU A 119 13.54 -63.64 -40.85
N GLY A 120 12.65 -62.74 -41.26
CA GLY A 120 11.23 -62.83 -40.96
C GLY A 120 10.93 -62.74 -39.46
N TRP A 121 11.85 -62.22 -38.65
CA TRP A 121 11.69 -62.12 -37.20
C TRP A 121 11.24 -60.72 -36.79
N THR A 122 10.57 -60.61 -35.65
CA THR A 122 10.28 -59.34 -34.99
C THR A 122 10.95 -59.32 -33.64
N VAL A 123 11.79 -58.31 -33.41
CA VAL A 123 12.46 -58.08 -32.12
C VAL A 123 11.74 -56.94 -31.44
N GLY A 124 11.40 -57.10 -30.16
CA GLY A 124 10.71 -56.07 -29.40
C GLY A 124 11.01 -56.13 -27.92
N SER A 125 10.40 -55.19 -27.22
CA SER A 125 10.43 -55.07 -25.76
C SER A 125 9.03 -54.73 -25.26
N ILE A 126 8.67 -55.30 -24.12
CA ILE A 126 7.38 -55.10 -23.48
C ILE A 126 7.61 -54.41 -22.13
N TYR A 127 6.95 -53.28 -21.93
CA TYR A 127 6.98 -52.51 -20.68
C TYR A 127 5.59 -52.46 -20.06
N GLN A 128 5.47 -52.65 -18.74
CA GLN A 128 4.20 -52.43 -18.03
C GLN A 128 4.02 -50.93 -17.73
N THR A 129 2.81 -50.42 -17.95
CA THR A 129 2.51 -48.97 -17.86
C THR A 129 2.67 -48.43 -16.44
N ASP A 130 2.38 -49.25 -15.42
CA ASP A 130 2.58 -48.92 -14.00
C ASP A 130 4.06 -48.70 -13.66
N GLN A 131 4.96 -49.51 -14.24
CA GLN A 131 6.41 -49.38 -14.06
C GLN A 131 6.96 -48.12 -14.74
N LEU A 132 6.41 -47.76 -15.91
CA LEU A 132 6.73 -46.50 -16.58
C LEU A 132 6.24 -45.28 -15.76
N GLN A 133 5.11 -45.42 -15.05
CA GLN A 133 4.48 -44.33 -14.30
C GLN A 133 4.93 -44.23 -12.83
N GLY A 134 5.55 -45.27 -12.25
CA GLY A 134 6.01 -45.29 -10.86
C GLY A 134 6.93 -44.11 -10.51
N THR A 135 7.82 -43.74 -11.44
CA THR A 135 8.68 -42.54 -11.31
C THR A 135 7.86 -41.24 -11.35
N ALA A 136 6.78 -41.19 -12.15
CA ALA A 136 5.94 -40.01 -12.31
C ALA A 136 5.10 -39.72 -11.05
N ASN A 137 4.59 -40.76 -10.38
CA ASN A 137 3.77 -40.62 -9.17
C ASN A 137 4.55 -39.98 -8.02
N SER A 138 5.82 -40.37 -7.83
CA SER A 138 6.69 -39.77 -6.81
C SER A 138 6.92 -38.28 -7.06
N ILE A 139 7.12 -37.91 -8.33
CA ILE A 139 7.25 -36.51 -8.76
C ILE A 139 5.94 -35.75 -8.52
N GLN A 140 4.79 -36.35 -8.83
CA GLN A 140 3.48 -35.72 -8.64
C GLN A 140 3.19 -35.41 -7.16
N VAL A 141 3.47 -36.36 -6.25
CA VAL A 141 3.31 -36.14 -4.81
C VAL A 141 4.22 -35.01 -4.32
N LEU A 142 5.47 -34.98 -4.78
CA LEU A 142 6.41 -33.92 -4.45
C LEU A 142 5.92 -32.55 -4.95
N ILE A 143 5.41 -32.46 -6.18
CA ILE A 143 4.80 -31.23 -6.72
C ILE A 143 3.62 -30.77 -5.87
N ILE A 144 2.73 -31.68 -5.46
CA ILE A 144 1.57 -31.34 -4.61
C ILE A 144 2.03 -30.80 -3.25
N ILE A 145 3.02 -31.42 -2.62
CA ILE A 145 3.58 -30.94 -1.34
C ILE A 145 4.14 -29.53 -1.52
N PHE A 146 4.95 -29.29 -2.56
CA PHE A 146 5.48 -27.96 -2.85
C PHE A 146 4.37 -26.93 -3.09
N ALA A 147 3.34 -27.28 -3.85
CA ALA A 147 2.20 -26.39 -4.10
C ALA A 147 1.47 -26.02 -2.78
N VAL A 148 1.23 -26.98 -1.90
CA VAL A 148 0.60 -26.74 -0.59
C VAL A 148 1.49 -25.86 0.30
N VAL A 149 2.81 -26.13 0.34
CA VAL A 149 3.75 -25.32 1.13
C VAL A 149 3.77 -23.87 0.64
N ILE A 150 3.85 -23.65 -0.67
CA ILE A 150 3.81 -22.30 -1.25
C ILE A 150 2.50 -21.61 -0.90
N LEU A 151 1.36 -22.30 -1.05
CA LEU A 151 0.05 -21.75 -0.72
C LEU A 151 -0.04 -21.29 0.74
N VAL A 152 0.46 -22.12 1.68
CA VAL A 152 0.50 -21.78 3.11
C VAL A 152 1.40 -20.56 3.36
N ILE A 153 2.60 -20.53 2.75
CA ILE A 153 3.52 -19.40 2.88
C ILE A 153 2.88 -18.11 2.35
N THR A 154 2.26 -18.15 1.17
CA THR A 154 1.55 -17.01 0.60
C THR A 154 0.43 -16.53 1.51
N PHE A 155 -0.35 -17.44 2.09
CA PHE A 155 -1.42 -17.09 3.03
C PHE A 155 -0.88 -16.40 4.28
N VAL A 156 0.21 -16.92 4.86
CA VAL A 156 0.87 -16.31 6.02
C VAL A 156 1.40 -14.92 5.70
N ILE A 157 2.09 -14.74 4.56
CA ILE A 157 2.60 -13.43 4.13
C ILE A 157 1.45 -12.43 3.94
N LEU A 158 0.37 -12.83 3.25
CA LEU A 158 -0.81 -11.99 3.06
C LEU A 158 -1.47 -11.60 4.37
N TYR A 159 -1.59 -12.54 5.31
CA TYR A 159 -2.13 -12.27 6.64
C TYR A 159 -1.31 -11.18 7.36
N PHE A 160 0.02 -11.28 7.37
CA PHE A 160 0.88 -10.26 7.97
C PHE A 160 0.78 -8.92 7.23
N PHE A 161 0.78 -8.93 5.89
CA PHE A 161 0.68 -7.71 5.09
C PHE A 161 -0.64 -6.95 5.32
N ILE A 162 -1.78 -7.65 5.37
CA ILE A 162 -3.08 -7.06 5.64
C ILE A 162 -3.15 -6.49 7.07
N THR A 163 -2.68 -7.25 8.05
CA THR A 163 -2.82 -6.87 9.46
C THR A 163 -1.83 -5.80 9.91
N LYS A 164 -0.60 -5.81 9.38
CA LYS A 164 0.46 -4.87 9.77
C LYS A 164 0.50 -3.62 8.91
N THR A 165 0.10 -3.69 7.63
CA THR A 165 0.23 -2.57 6.69
C THR A 165 -1.13 -2.01 6.31
N LEU A 166 -2.04 -2.84 5.78
CA LEU A 166 -3.27 -2.34 5.16
C LEU A 166 -4.29 -1.84 6.18
N LYS A 167 -4.45 -2.55 7.31
CA LYS A 167 -5.40 -2.20 8.37
C LYS A 167 -5.08 -0.85 9.03
N PRO A 168 -3.85 -0.57 9.48
CA PRO A 168 -3.53 0.75 10.07
C PRO A 168 -3.69 1.91 9.09
N ILE A 169 -3.36 1.71 7.80
CA ILE A 169 -3.58 2.73 6.75
C ILE A 169 -5.07 3.07 6.64
N ASN A 170 -5.94 2.05 6.60
CA ASN A 170 -7.38 2.29 6.50
C ASN A 170 -7.94 2.96 7.76
N THR A 171 -7.45 2.56 8.95
CA THR A 171 -7.78 3.25 10.21
C THR A 171 -7.36 4.71 10.18
N LEU A 172 -6.14 5.01 9.74
CA LEU A 172 -5.66 6.39 9.62
C LEU A 172 -6.52 7.20 8.65
N GLY A 173 -6.90 6.62 7.50
CA GLY A 173 -7.82 7.26 6.55
C GLY A 173 -9.18 7.58 7.17
N SER A 174 -9.75 6.66 7.96
CA SER A 174 -11.01 6.89 8.67
C SER A 174 -10.90 7.96 9.75
N LEU A 175 -9.81 7.98 10.52
CA LEU A 175 -9.56 9.00 11.54
C LEU A 175 -9.35 10.39 10.90
N MET A 176 -8.67 10.46 9.76
CA MET A 176 -8.55 11.71 9.00
C MET A 176 -9.90 12.27 8.55
N GLY A 177 -10.85 11.41 8.19
CA GLY A 177 -12.22 11.83 7.89
C GLY A 177 -12.89 12.53 9.08
N GLN A 178 -12.77 11.97 10.28
CA GLN A 178 -13.31 12.56 11.50
C GLN A 178 -12.64 13.91 11.84
N VAL A 179 -11.34 14.02 11.62
CA VAL A 179 -10.60 15.27 11.79
C VAL A 179 -11.09 16.33 10.80
N ALA A 180 -11.37 15.95 9.56
CA ALA A 180 -11.93 16.85 8.55
C ALA A 180 -13.35 17.35 8.93
N GLU A 181 -14.11 16.55 9.69
CA GLU A 181 -15.40 16.95 10.27
C GLU A 181 -15.25 17.81 11.54
N GLY A 182 -14.03 18.05 12.02
CA GLY A 182 -13.71 18.91 13.15
C GLY A 182 -13.48 18.19 14.48
N ASP A 183 -13.54 16.85 14.51
CA ASP A 183 -13.20 16.09 15.71
C ASP A 183 -11.68 15.94 15.86
N LEU A 184 -11.07 16.84 16.64
CA LEU A 184 -9.65 16.76 16.97
C LEU A 184 -9.36 15.83 18.15
N THR A 185 -10.37 15.24 18.80
CA THR A 185 -10.17 14.39 19.99
C THR A 185 -9.68 13.00 19.65
N VAL A 186 -9.83 12.59 18.39
CA VAL A 186 -9.36 11.29 17.89
C VAL A 186 -7.85 11.11 18.06
N LYS A 187 -7.42 9.85 18.16
CA LYS A 187 -6.02 9.46 18.29
C LYS A 187 -5.79 8.14 17.58
N ILE A 188 -4.62 7.99 16.96
CA ILE A 188 -4.16 6.70 16.44
C ILE A 188 -3.12 6.10 17.37
N ASP A 189 -3.21 4.79 17.61
CA ASP A 189 -2.20 4.05 18.36
C ASP A 189 -0.96 3.77 17.49
N VAL A 190 0.21 4.12 18.00
CA VAL A 190 1.49 3.87 17.33
C VAL A 190 2.01 2.50 17.75
N ASN A 191 1.60 1.47 16.99
CA ASN A 191 1.92 0.06 17.28
C ASN A 191 3.03 -0.53 16.39
N SER A 192 3.69 0.29 15.58
CA SER A 192 4.77 -0.13 14.68
C SER A 192 5.95 0.84 14.72
N ASN A 193 7.15 0.32 14.41
CA ASN A 193 8.39 1.09 14.30
C ASN A 193 8.82 1.32 12.83
N ASP A 194 7.90 1.08 11.90
CA ASP A 194 8.09 1.26 10.46
C ASP A 194 7.58 2.64 9.98
N GLU A 195 7.48 2.81 8.66
CA GLU A 195 6.94 4.01 8.01
C GLU A 195 5.50 4.30 8.44
N ILE A 196 4.69 3.28 8.72
CA ILE A 196 3.29 3.42 9.14
C ILE A 196 3.23 3.91 10.59
N GLY A 197 4.11 3.41 11.45
CA GLY A 197 4.30 3.92 12.81
C GLY A 197 4.69 5.40 12.82
N ARG A 198 5.68 5.77 12.01
CA ARG A 198 6.11 7.18 11.87
C ARG A 198 4.99 8.08 11.34
N LEU A 199 4.24 7.61 10.35
CA LEU A 199 3.08 8.34 9.82
C LEU A 199 2.00 8.55 10.88
N SER A 200 1.74 7.52 11.69
CA SER A 200 0.81 7.56 12.82
C SER A 200 1.24 8.58 13.88
N GLN A 201 2.55 8.65 14.18
CA GLN A 201 3.10 9.66 15.09
C GLN A 201 2.92 11.08 14.53
N HIS A 202 3.28 11.31 13.27
CA HIS A 202 3.13 12.63 12.64
C HIS A 202 1.66 13.09 12.62
N PHE A 203 0.71 12.17 12.44
CA PHE A 203 -0.72 12.48 12.54
C PHE A 203 -1.10 12.97 13.93
N ASN A 204 -0.67 12.27 14.99
CA ASN A 204 -0.93 12.69 16.37
C ASN A 204 -0.30 14.06 16.67
N ASP A 205 0.94 14.29 16.21
CA ASP A 205 1.64 15.57 16.40
C ASP A 205 0.91 16.73 15.68
N MET A 206 0.39 16.48 14.48
CA MET A 206 -0.44 17.43 13.74
C MET A 206 -1.71 17.79 14.53
N LEU A 207 -2.42 16.81 15.09
CA LEU A 207 -3.62 17.04 15.89
C LEU A 207 -3.33 17.85 17.16
N GLU A 208 -2.23 17.53 17.84
CA GLU A 208 -1.81 18.26 19.03
C GLU A 208 -1.51 19.74 18.71
N ASN A 209 -0.86 20.00 17.58
CA ASN A 209 -0.61 21.37 17.13
C ASN A 209 -1.89 22.10 16.73
N MET A 210 -2.84 21.42 16.07
CA MET A 210 -4.15 22.01 15.76
C MET A 210 -4.92 22.38 17.03
N LYS A 211 -4.92 21.51 18.06
CA LYS A 211 -5.55 21.82 19.36
C LYS A 211 -4.95 23.06 20.02
N LYS A 212 -3.62 23.18 20.01
CA LYS A 212 -2.92 24.36 20.55
C LYS A 212 -3.33 25.63 19.81
N ILE A 213 -3.41 25.59 18.48
CA ILE A 213 -3.86 26.74 17.68
C ILE A 213 -5.29 27.13 18.07
N ILE A 214 -6.22 26.17 18.16
CA ILE A 214 -7.61 26.45 18.58
C ILE A 214 -7.66 27.03 20.00
N SER A 215 -6.84 26.53 20.93
CA SER A 215 -6.77 27.09 22.28
C SER A 215 -6.31 28.55 22.27
N VAL A 216 -5.26 28.87 21.50
CA VAL A 216 -4.77 30.26 21.36
C VAL A 216 -5.82 31.17 20.75
N VAL A 217 -6.56 30.69 19.74
CA VAL A 217 -7.67 31.45 19.14
C VAL A 217 -8.77 31.70 20.18
N LYS A 218 -9.15 30.70 20.95
CA LYS A 218 -10.16 30.83 22.02
C LYS A 218 -9.74 31.85 23.08
N ASP A 219 -8.49 31.77 23.55
CA ASP A 219 -7.96 32.70 24.54
C ASP A 219 -7.92 34.14 24.00
N SER A 220 -7.54 34.29 22.72
CA SER A 220 -7.57 35.59 22.04
C SER A 220 -8.99 36.15 21.91
N SER A 221 -9.98 35.31 21.58
CA SER A 221 -11.39 35.70 21.53
C SER A 221 -11.91 36.17 22.90
N ASN A 222 -11.57 35.46 23.98
CA ASN A 222 -11.95 35.86 25.34
C ASN A 222 -11.33 37.22 25.71
N HIS A 223 -10.07 37.46 25.32
CA HIS A 223 -9.40 38.72 25.62
C HIS A 223 -9.97 39.89 24.79
N VAL A 224 -10.43 39.62 23.57
CA VAL A 224 -11.19 40.60 22.76
C VAL A 224 -12.53 40.92 23.42
N GLU A 225 -13.27 39.91 23.88
CA GLU A 225 -14.54 40.09 24.59
C GLU A 225 -14.38 40.93 25.87
N GLU A 226 -13.37 40.61 26.69
CA GLU A 226 -13.03 41.38 27.90
C GLU A 226 -12.72 42.85 27.57
N ARG A 227 -11.90 43.09 26.54
CA ARG A 227 -11.56 44.45 26.09
C ARG A 227 -12.76 45.20 25.53
N SER A 228 -13.68 44.51 24.85
CA SER A 228 -14.94 45.10 24.39
C SER A 228 -15.81 45.54 25.58
N HIS A 229 -15.89 44.75 26.64
CA HIS A 229 -16.58 45.15 27.88
C HIS A 229 -15.93 46.38 28.54
N HIS A 230 -14.61 46.39 28.67
CA HIS A 230 -13.88 47.53 29.24
C HIS A 230 -14.06 48.80 28.40
N LEU A 231 -14.04 48.68 27.07
CA LEU A 231 -14.26 49.80 26.16
C LEU A 231 -15.69 50.34 26.28
N SER A 232 -16.69 49.47 26.45
CA SER A 232 -18.08 49.88 26.68
C SER A 232 -18.22 50.70 27.98
N ALA A 233 -17.63 50.22 29.07
CA ALA A 233 -17.65 50.94 30.35
C ALA A 233 -16.95 52.31 30.25
N LEU A 234 -15.78 52.36 29.58
CA LEU A 234 -15.06 53.62 29.36
C LEU A 234 -15.86 54.61 28.50
N ALA A 235 -16.60 54.12 27.51
CA ALA A 235 -17.46 54.96 26.68
C ALA A 235 -18.62 55.56 27.50
N GLU A 236 -19.22 54.81 28.42
CA GLU A 236 -20.24 55.31 29.35
C GLU A 236 -19.68 56.39 30.29
N GLU A 237 -18.50 56.16 30.88
CA GLU A 237 -17.81 57.14 31.72
C GLU A 237 -17.46 58.42 30.96
N THR A 238 -16.94 58.27 29.74
CA THR A 238 -16.61 59.41 28.86
C THR A 238 -17.87 60.21 28.50
N SER A 239 -19.00 59.54 28.27
CA SER A 239 -20.28 60.19 28.02
C SER A 239 -20.75 60.97 29.25
N ALA A 240 -20.65 60.38 30.44
CA ALA A 240 -20.98 61.05 31.70
C ALA A 240 -20.11 62.30 31.95
N SER A 241 -18.78 62.17 31.80
CA SER A 241 -17.86 63.29 31.93
C SER A 241 -18.12 64.39 30.90
N SER A 242 -18.43 64.03 29.66
CA SER A 242 -18.80 65.00 28.62
C SER A 242 -20.08 65.77 28.98
N MET A 243 -21.06 65.12 29.60
CA MET A 243 -22.26 65.80 30.12
C MET A 243 -21.93 66.76 31.25
N GLU A 244 -21.01 66.42 32.16
CA GLU A 244 -20.55 67.34 33.21
C GLU A 244 -19.81 68.55 32.64
N VAL A 245 -18.90 68.34 31.68
CA VAL A 245 -18.22 69.44 30.99
C VAL A 245 -19.23 70.35 30.28
N SER A 246 -20.22 69.78 29.60
CA SER A 246 -21.28 70.57 28.95
C SER A 246 -22.07 71.42 29.95
N ARG A 247 -22.38 70.88 31.14
CA ARG A 247 -23.01 71.65 32.22
C ARG A 247 -22.11 72.78 32.72
N ALA A 248 -20.83 72.50 32.98
CA ALA A 248 -19.88 73.52 33.43
C ALA A 248 -19.71 74.65 32.40
N VAL A 249 -19.66 74.32 31.10
CA VAL A 249 -19.62 75.32 30.03
C VAL A 249 -20.88 76.17 30.02
N ASN A 250 -22.06 75.57 30.23
CA ASN A 250 -23.31 76.30 30.35
C ASN A 250 -23.32 77.25 31.57
N ASP A 251 -22.84 76.79 32.73
CA ASP A 251 -22.75 77.61 33.93
C ASP A 251 -21.74 78.77 33.76
N ILE A 252 -20.62 78.53 33.06
CA ILE A 252 -19.67 79.58 32.68
C ILE A 252 -20.33 80.60 31.75
N ALA A 253 -21.12 80.15 30.77
CA ALA A 253 -21.82 81.06 29.86
C ALA A 253 -22.81 81.95 30.63
N ILE A 254 -23.59 81.38 31.56
CA ILE A 254 -24.47 82.14 32.46
C ILE A 254 -23.67 83.14 33.29
N GLY A 255 -22.58 82.70 33.92
CA GLY A 255 -21.71 83.56 34.73
C GLY A 255 -21.05 84.69 33.93
N ALA A 256 -20.68 84.43 32.68
CA ALA A 256 -20.15 85.44 31.77
C ALA A 256 -21.21 86.50 31.42
N THR A 257 -22.47 86.09 31.17
CA THR A 257 -23.59 87.02 30.98
C THR A 257 -23.80 87.90 32.21
N THR A 258 -23.88 87.32 33.41
CA THR A 258 -24.00 88.09 34.66
C THR A 258 -22.81 89.00 34.90
N SER A 259 -21.59 88.58 34.54
CA SER A 259 -20.39 89.42 34.67
C SER A 259 -20.42 90.60 33.72
N SER A 260 -20.94 90.42 32.51
CA SER A 260 -21.16 91.52 31.55
C SER A 260 -22.16 92.52 32.10
N GLU A 261 -23.30 92.06 32.63
CA GLU A 261 -24.32 92.92 33.25
C GLU A 261 -23.75 93.73 34.44
N ASN A 262 -22.93 93.08 35.29
CA ASN A 262 -22.26 93.77 36.39
C ASN A 262 -21.22 94.79 35.90
N ALA A 263 -20.49 94.49 34.82
CA ALA A 263 -19.53 95.44 34.24
C ALA A 263 -20.23 96.68 33.68
N ASP A 264 -21.40 96.52 33.06
CA ASP A 264 -22.24 97.64 32.62
C ASP A 264 -22.68 98.49 33.82
N ALA A 265 -23.16 97.85 34.90
CA ALA A 265 -23.57 98.56 36.13
C ALA A 265 -22.40 99.30 36.82
N VAL A 266 -21.20 98.73 36.81
CA VAL A 266 -19.97 99.39 37.31
C VAL A 266 -19.59 100.58 36.44
N THR A 267 -19.74 100.45 35.11
CA THR A 267 -19.48 101.54 34.16
C THR A 267 -20.43 102.71 34.42
N ASP A 268 -21.72 102.44 34.58
CA ASP A 268 -22.73 103.44 34.94
C ASP A 268 -22.41 104.11 36.28
N SER A 269 -22.07 103.32 37.30
CA SER A 269 -21.70 103.83 38.63
C SER A 269 -20.43 104.69 38.58
N SER A 270 -19.45 104.31 37.78
CA SER A 270 -18.21 105.07 37.57
C SER A 270 -18.47 106.39 36.85
N SER A 271 -19.40 106.41 35.89
CA SER A 271 -19.86 107.62 35.21
C SER A 271 -20.51 108.60 36.20
N MET A 272 -21.46 108.11 37.02
CA MET A 272 -22.09 108.93 38.07
C MET A 272 -21.07 109.45 39.09
N LEU A 273 -20.09 108.62 39.47
CA LEU A 273 -19.03 109.03 40.38
C LEU A 273 -18.17 110.14 39.76
N GLY A 274 -17.83 110.03 38.48
CA GLY A 274 -17.11 111.07 37.73
C GLY A 274 -17.88 112.40 37.71
N GLU A 275 -19.19 112.35 37.49
CA GLU A 275 -20.07 113.53 37.58
C GLU A 275 -20.04 114.16 38.98
N LYS A 276 -20.14 113.34 40.03
CA LYS A 276 -20.06 113.82 41.42
C LYS A 276 -18.70 114.41 41.80
N ILE A 277 -17.60 113.85 41.28
CA ILE A 277 -16.26 114.42 41.47
C ILE A 277 -16.14 115.78 40.79
N ASN A 278 -16.70 115.95 39.58
CA ASN A 278 -16.74 117.25 38.91
C ASN A 278 -17.57 118.27 39.70
N GLU A 279 -18.73 117.86 40.22
CA GLU A 279 -19.57 118.69 41.08
C GLU A 279 -18.81 119.13 42.34
N MET A 280 -18.13 118.19 43.00
CA MET A 280 -17.31 118.44 44.18
C MET A 280 -16.12 119.37 43.89
N THR A 281 -15.50 119.25 42.71
CA THR A 281 -14.41 120.12 42.26
C THR A 281 -14.91 121.55 42.06
N ASN A 282 -16.10 121.72 41.46
CA ASN A 282 -16.75 123.02 41.33
C ASN A 282 -17.07 123.63 42.70
N GLN A 283 -17.62 122.84 43.63
CA GLN A 283 -17.86 123.28 45.01
C GLN A 283 -16.58 123.67 45.74
N THR A 284 -15.49 122.91 45.56
CA THR A 284 -14.20 123.19 46.18
C THR A 284 -13.58 124.48 45.61
N THR A 285 -13.70 124.72 44.31
CA THR A 285 -13.28 125.97 43.66
C THR A 285 -14.09 127.16 44.19
N ALA A 286 -15.40 127.00 44.32
CA ALA A 286 -16.25 128.03 44.92
C ALA A 286 -15.89 128.31 46.39
N LEU A 287 -15.60 127.27 47.18
CA LEU A 287 -15.09 127.37 48.54
C LEU A 287 -13.74 128.09 48.61
N HIS A 288 -12.84 127.80 47.68
CA HIS A 288 -11.55 128.48 47.57
C HIS A 288 -11.73 129.99 47.32
N ASP A 289 -12.61 130.36 46.38
CA ASP A 289 -12.95 131.76 46.09
C ASP A 289 -13.57 132.48 47.30
N ILE A 290 -14.48 131.82 48.03
CA ILE A 290 -15.07 132.35 49.27
C ILE A 290 -13.97 132.57 50.32
N THR A 291 -13.04 131.61 50.46
CA THR A 291 -11.94 131.70 51.42
C THR A 291 -10.97 132.83 51.06
N MET A 292 -10.66 133.02 49.78
CA MET A 292 -9.87 134.16 49.29
C MET A 292 -10.57 135.50 49.55
N LYS A 293 -11.88 135.60 49.29
CA LYS A 293 -12.67 136.79 49.65
C LYS A 293 -12.65 137.04 51.14
N ALA A 294 -12.82 136.00 51.97
CA ALA A 294 -12.79 136.11 53.43
C ALA A 294 -11.42 136.60 53.92
N ASN A 295 -10.31 136.06 53.39
CA ASN A 295 -8.96 136.54 53.70
C ASN A 295 -8.77 138.00 53.29
N LYS A 296 -9.22 138.38 52.08
CA LYS A 296 -9.14 139.77 51.63
C LYS A 296 -9.99 140.71 52.50
N LEU A 297 -11.17 140.27 52.95
CA LEU A 297 -12.00 141.01 53.90
C LEU A 297 -11.33 141.12 55.27
N ASN A 298 -10.64 140.06 55.70
CA ASN A 298 -9.88 140.04 56.95
C ASN A 298 -8.68 140.99 56.88
N ASP A 299 -7.96 141.03 55.77
CA ASP A 299 -6.88 142.00 55.52
C ASP A 299 -7.42 143.44 55.52
N VAL A 300 -8.55 143.72 54.84
CA VAL A 300 -9.22 145.04 54.88
C VAL A 300 -9.68 145.39 56.30
N GLY A 301 -10.21 144.41 57.05
CA GLY A 301 -10.58 144.58 58.45
C GLY A 301 -9.38 144.90 59.33
N ARG A 302 -8.23 144.25 59.06
CA ARG A 302 -6.96 144.48 59.76
C ARG A 302 -6.38 145.85 59.44
N ASP A 303 -6.41 146.29 58.18
CA ASP A 303 -5.98 147.63 57.76
C ASP A 303 -6.84 148.72 58.41
N LYS A 304 -8.18 148.56 58.41
CA LYS A 304 -9.09 149.50 59.12
C LYS A 304 -8.87 149.52 60.63
N MET A 305 -8.51 148.39 61.25
CA MET A 305 -8.13 148.34 62.66
C MET A 305 -6.79 149.05 62.93
N SER A 306 -5.87 149.05 61.96
CA SER A 306 -4.59 149.77 62.08
C SER A 306 -4.71 151.29 61.89
N GLU A 307 -5.77 151.78 61.21
CA GLU A 307 -6.09 153.22 61.14
C GLU A 307 -6.75 153.77 62.43
N LEU A 308 -7.16 152.90 63.36
CA LEU A 308 -7.86 153.27 64.60
C LEU A 308 -6.94 153.36 65.84
N PHE A 309 -5.63 153.22 65.67
CA PHE A 309 -4.60 153.37 66.71
C PHE A 309 -3.44 154.22 66.22
#